data_AF-A0A0R1WEU5-F1
#
_entry.id   AF-A0A0R1WEU5-F1
#
_cell.length_a   1.000
_cell.length_b   1.000
_cell.length_c   1.000
_cell.angle_alpha   90.00
_cell.angle_beta   90.00
_cell.angle_gamma   90.00
#
_symmetry.space_group_name_H-M   'P 1'
#
loop_
_entity.id
_entity.type
_entity.pdbx_description
1 polymer ?
#
loop_
_entity_poly.entity_id
_entity_poly.type
_entity_poly.pdbx_seq_one_letter_code
_entity_poly.pdbx_strand_id
1 'polypeptide(L)' 'MRQMIEMLVVALVAGLVVAIVSTLRMNGILQSIIYAVLVGLVIYAIALIMRFKK' A
#
# COMPACT_ATOMS: atom_id res chain seq x y z
N MET A 1 -11.75 -0.57 17.84
CA MET A 1 -10.62 0.40 17.75
C MET A 1 -9.35 -0.21 17.16
N ARG A 2 -8.86 -1.37 17.63
CA ARG A 2 -7.61 -1.98 17.12
C ARG A 2 -7.57 -2.19 15.59
N GLN A 3 -8.69 -2.53 14.97
CA GLN A 3 -8.81 -2.74 13.52
C GLN A 3 -8.74 -1.43 12.72
N MET A 4 -9.31 -0.33 13.24
CA MET A 4 -9.15 1.00 12.65
C MET A 4 -7.69 1.44 12.68
N ILE A 5 -6.97 1.14 13.77
CA ILE A 5 -5.54 1.47 13.91
C ILE A 5 -4.72 0.65 12.92
N GLU A 6 -4.98 -0.66 12.79
CA GLU A 6 -4.29 -1.52 11.81
C GLU A 6 -4.50 -1.04 10.36
N MET A 7 -5.74 -0.67 9.99
CA MET A 7 -6.02 -0.12 8.66
C MET A 7 -5.37 1.25 8.44
N LEU A 8 -5.35 2.11 9.45
CA LEU A 8 -4.66 3.40 9.40
C LEU A 8 -3.16 3.22 9.18
N VAL A 9 -2.52 2.27 9.88
CA VAL A 9 -1.09 2.00 9.74
C VAL A 9 -0.79 1.48 8.32
N VAL A 10 -1.60 0.57 7.77
CA VAL A 10 -1.42 0.09 6.39
C VAL A 10 -1.55 1.22 5.37
N ALA A 11 -2.57 2.06 5.51
CA ALA A 11 -2.76 3.21 4.62
C ALA A 11 -1.60 4.21 4.71
N LEU A 12 -1.07 4.45 5.92
CA LEU A 12 0.04 5.37 6.16
C LEU A 12 1.35 4.85 5.55
N VAL A 13 1.66 3.55 5.75
CA VAL A 13 2.82 2.91 5.12
C VAL A 13 2.69 2.93 3.60
N ALA A 14 1.51 2.61 3.06
CA ALA A 14 1.27 2.66 1.62
C ALA A 14 1.51 4.06 1.03
N GLY A 15 0.99 5.10 1.69
CA GLY A 15 1.18 6.49 1.30
C GLY A 15 2.65 6.92 1.32
N LEU A 16 3.41 6.49 2.35
CA LEU A 16 4.85 6.76 2.43
C LEU A 16 5.62 6.09 1.29
N VAL A 17 5.34 4.82 0.99
CA VAL A 17 6.03 4.13 -0.10
C VAL A 17 5.69 4.78 -1.46
N VAL A 18 4.43 5.16 -1.68
CA VAL A 18 4.01 5.90 -2.87
C VAL A 18 4.76 7.23 -3.00
N ALA A 19 4.86 8.01 -1.91
CA ALA A 19 5.56 9.29 -1.91
C ALA A 19 7.06 9.12 -2.22
N ILE A 20 7.72 8.12 -1.63
CA ILE A 20 9.13 7.81 -1.90
C ILE A 20 9.30 7.45 -3.38
N VAL A 21 8.47 6.54 -3.90
CA VAL A 21 8.52 6.13 -5.32
C VAL A 21 8.27 7.31 -6.26
N SER A 22 7.36 8.24 -5.91
CA SER A 22 7.11 9.46 -6.68
C SER A 22 8.33 10.38 -6.76
N THR A 23 9.18 10.39 -5.73
CA THR A 23 10.38 11.25 -5.71
C THR A 23 11.57 10.66 -6.46
N LEU A 24 11.57 9.34 -6.70
CA LEU A 24 12.59 8.69 -7.50
C LEU A 24 12.36 9.06 -8.98
N ARG A 25 13.37 9.65 -9.62
CA ARG A 25 13.37 9.87 -11.07
C ARG A 25 13.52 8.52 -11.79
N MET A 26 12.40 7.83 -11.95
CA MET A 26 12.30 6.58 -12.70
C MET A 26 11.59 6.80 -14.03
N ASN A 27 11.80 5.87 -14.96
CA ASN A 27 11.10 5.88 -16.23
C ASN A 27 9.60 5.65 -15.99
N GLY A 28 8.71 6.39 -16.67
CA GLY A 28 7.26 6.42 -16.34
C GLY A 28 6.58 5.04 -16.41
N ILE A 29 7.07 4.14 -17.26
CA ILE A 29 6.61 2.75 -17.35
C ILE A 29 6.94 1.98 -16.06
N LEU A 30 8.17 2.10 -15.55
CA LEU A 30 8.61 1.46 -14.31
C LEU A 30 7.81 1.99 -13.12
N GLN A 31 7.57 3.31 -13.08
CA GLN A 31 6.75 3.93 -12.04
C GLN A 31 5.32 3.38 -12.04
N SER A 32 4.72 3.21 -13.22
CA SER A 32 3.37 2.63 -13.37
C SER A 32 3.30 1.18 -12.90
N ILE A 33 4.31 0.36 -13.21
CA ILE A 33 4.40 -1.02 -12.75
C ILE A 33 4.50 -1.07 -11.21
N ILE A 34 5.35 -0.22 -10.63
CA ILE A 34 5.52 -0.15 -9.17
C ILE A 34 4.21 0.27 -8.50
N TYR A 35 3.48 1.24 -9.05
CA TYR A 35 2.17 1.61 -8.53
C TYR A 35 1.15 0.46 -8.61
N ALA A 36 1.08 -0.25 -9.73
CA ALA A 36 0.17 -1.38 -9.88
C ALA A 36 0.46 -2.47 -8.82
N VAL A 37 1.74 -2.79 -8.60
CA VAL A 37 2.17 -3.76 -7.58
C VAL A 37 1.84 -3.25 -6.17
N LEU A 38 2.11 -1.98 -5.88
CA LEU A 38 1.80 -1.36 -4.58
C LEU A 38 0.32 -1.43 -4.26
N VAL A 39 -0.54 -1.04 -5.20
CA VAL A 39 -2.00 -1.09 -5.03
C VAL A 39 -2.45 -2.53 -4.77
N GLY A 40 -1.92 -3.50 -5.52
CA GLY A 40 -2.21 -4.92 -5.28
C GLY A 40 -1.82 -5.40 -3.88
N LEU A 41 -0.63 -5.02 -3.40
CA LEU A 41 -0.16 -5.36 -2.05
C LEU A 41 -1.02 -4.73 -0.95
N VAL A 42 -1.45 -3.48 -1.15
CA VAL A 42 -2.33 -2.79 -0.19
C VAL A 42 -3.69 -3.47 -0.10
N ILE A 43 -4.31 -3.78 -1.23
CA ILE A 43 -5.59 -4.49 -1.27
C ILE A 43 -5.46 -5.87 -0.60
N TYR A 44 -4.38 -6.60 -0.91
CA TYR A 44 -4.10 -7.90 -0.28
C TYR A 44 -3.94 -7.77 1.24
N ALA A 45 -3.17 -6.79 1.72
CA ALA A 45 -2.97 -6.57 3.15
C ALA A 45 -4.29 -6.25 3.87
N ILE A 46 -5.15 -5.41 3.28
CA ILE A 46 -6.47 -5.09 3.83
C ILE A 46 -7.34 -6.36 3.89
N ALA A 47 -7.41 -7.11 2.79
CA ALA A 47 -8.17 -8.36 2.73
C ALA A 47 -7.66 -9.40 3.75
N LEU A 48 -6.35 -9.47 3.96
CA LEU A 48 -5.70 -10.35 4.91
C LEU A 48 -6.07 -9.98 6.37
N ILE A 49 -6.02 -8.68 6.70
CA ILE A 49 -6.45 -8.16 8.02
C ILE A 49 -7.94 -8.48 8.28
N MET A 50 -8.77 -8.38 7.24
CA MET A 50 -10.19 -8.75 7.33
C MET A 50 -10.39 -10.26 7.51
N ARG A 51 -9.60 -11.09 6.81
CA ARG A 51 -9.73 -12.56 6.81
C ARG A 51 -9.24 -13.20 8.11
N PHE A 52 -8.12 -12.75 8.69
CA PHE A 52 -7.58 -13.32 9.92
C PHE A 52 -8.41 -13.02 11.18
N LYS A 53 -9.40 -12.12 11.08
CA LYS A 53 -10.30 -11.77 12.19
C LYS A 53 -11.71 -12.34 12.05
N LYS A 54 -11.94 -13.20 11.06
CA LYS A 54 -13.17 -14.00 10.90
C LYS A 54 -13.01 -15.33 11.63
#